data_AF-A0A4P6DTV7-F1
#
_entry.id   AF-A0A4P6DTV7-F1
#
_cell.length_a   1.000
_cell.length_b   1.000
_cell.length_c   1.000
_cell.angle_alpha   90.00
_cell.angle_beta   90.00
_cell.angle_gamma   90.00
#
_symmetry.space_group_name_H-M   'P 1'
#
loop_
_entity.id
_entity.type
_entity.pdbx_description
1 polymer ?
#
loop_
_entity_poly.entity_id
_entity_poly.type
_entity_poly.pdbx_seq_one_letter_code
_entity_poly.pdbx_strand_id
1 'polypeptide(L)'
;MTGVTMTTEQHCADRADARRDRIADTVRRLGTQLREDRRERGPHVADAAWVDEPFDDWLAMLYEGKPLARTSMLALAVGMDQTLAVRDALIVSIVGGADGARKAVLMDFASRPHAPEVCARMGRLLTAAFTDEHGGLDEARCRAAVGALKDMAGIVPERYRVQPLTIMAYVLWWLGKDEAVEYALEALAIDERCSLAAIVLGAMRRGIYPVWLR
;
A
#
# COMPACT_ATOMS: atom_id res chain seq x y z
N MET A 1 -18.09 -43.59 -11.27
CA MET A 1 -17.40 -42.43 -11.86
C MET A 1 -17.09 -41.38 -10.79
N THR A 2 -16.31 -41.74 -9.76
CA THR A 2 -16.06 -40.89 -8.57
C THR A 2 -14.57 -40.77 -8.20
N GLY A 3 -13.67 -41.36 -9.01
CA GLY A 3 -12.23 -41.41 -8.71
C GLY A 3 -11.35 -40.40 -9.45
N VAL A 4 -11.89 -39.61 -10.39
CA VAL A 4 -11.10 -38.65 -11.22
C VAL A 4 -11.16 -37.23 -10.65
N THR A 5 -12.21 -36.88 -9.92
CA THR A 5 -12.39 -35.56 -9.29
C THR A 5 -11.48 -35.36 -8.07
N MET A 6 -11.33 -36.38 -7.22
CA MET A 6 -10.50 -36.32 -6.00
C MET A 6 -8.99 -36.07 -6.28
N THR A 7 -8.45 -36.65 -7.35
CA THR A 7 -7.03 -36.49 -7.73
C THR A 7 -6.72 -35.12 -8.32
N THR A 8 -7.71 -34.48 -8.95
CA THR A 8 -7.55 -33.16 -9.59
C THR A 8 -7.58 -32.04 -8.56
N GLU A 9 -8.47 -32.13 -7.57
CA GLU A 9 -8.57 -31.18 -6.46
C GLU A 9 -7.32 -31.21 -5.57
N GLN A 10 -6.84 -32.41 -5.23
CA GLN A 10 -5.60 -32.57 -4.44
C GLN A 10 -4.39 -31.96 -5.16
N HIS A 11 -4.25 -32.22 -6.46
CA HIS A 11 -3.15 -31.68 -7.25
C HIS A 11 -3.21 -30.14 -7.41
N CYS A 12 -4.41 -29.57 -7.42
CA CYS A 12 -4.60 -28.11 -7.42
C CYS A 12 -4.18 -27.49 -6.07
N ALA A 13 -4.58 -28.13 -4.96
CA ALA A 13 -4.18 -27.72 -3.62
C ALA A 13 -2.65 -27.75 -3.43
N ASP A 14 -2.01 -28.86 -3.82
CA ASP A 14 -0.55 -29.01 -3.70
C ASP A 14 0.22 -27.93 -4.51
N ARG A 15 -0.28 -27.58 -5.71
CA ARG A 15 0.30 -26.50 -6.54
C ARG A 15 0.10 -25.12 -5.91
N ALA A 16 -1.06 -24.88 -5.30
CA ALA A 16 -1.35 -23.64 -4.60
C ALA A 16 -0.45 -23.46 -3.38
N ASP A 17 -0.24 -24.52 -2.61
CA ASP A 17 0.67 -24.55 -1.46
C ASP A 17 2.11 -24.28 -1.88
N ALA A 18 2.61 -25.01 -2.87
CA ALA A 18 3.96 -24.78 -3.40
C ALA A 18 4.14 -23.34 -3.95
N ARG A 19 3.09 -22.73 -4.50
CA ARG A 19 3.12 -21.32 -4.92
C ARG A 19 3.17 -20.38 -3.72
N ARG A 20 2.37 -20.62 -2.68
CA ARG A 20 2.39 -19.83 -1.44
C ARG A 20 3.77 -19.86 -0.79
N ASP A 21 4.38 -21.03 -0.70
CA ASP A 21 5.73 -21.20 -0.13
C ASP A 21 6.79 -20.43 -0.91
N ARG A 22 6.77 -20.53 -2.25
CA ARG A 22 7.69 -19.77 -3.11
C ARG A 22 7.54 -18.25 -2.93
N ILE A 23 6.31 -17.76 -2.77
CA ILE A 23 6.08 -16.33 -2.51
C ILE A 23 6.60 -15.96 -1.12
N ALA A 24 6.32 -16.76 -0.09
CA ALA A 24 6.81 -16.51 1.26
C ALA A 24 8.35 -16.47 1.32
N ASP A 25 9.02 -17.38 0.63
CA ASP A 25 10.47 -17.38 0.45
C ASP A 25 10.98 -16.11 -0.26
N THR A 26 10.30 -15.73 -1.34
CA THR A 26 10.68 -14.54 -2.12
C THR A 26 10.59 -13.27 -1.27
N VAL A 27 9.47 -13.08 -0.57
CA VAL A 27 9.25 -11.91 0.28
C VAL A 27 10.24 -11.89 1.46
N ARG A 28 10.56 -13.06 2.04
CA ARG A 28 11.62 -13.16 3.06
C ARG A 28 12.99 -12.72 2.52
N ARG A 29 13.38 -13.21 1.34
CA ARG A 29 14.65 -12.85 0.69
C ARG A 29 14.72 -11.35 0.39
N LEU A 30 13.69 -10.80 -0.23
CA LEU A 30 13.57 -9.36 -0.50
C LEU A 30 13.71 -8.55 0.79
N GLY A 31 13.05 -8.99 1.87
CA GLY A 31 13.17 -8.33 3.16
C GLY A 31 14.58 -8.34 3.73
N THR A 32 15.31 -9.45 3.59
CA THR A 32 16.72 -9.52 4.01
C THR A 32 17.60 -8.62 3.16
N GLN A 33 17.42 -8.65 1.84
CA GLN A 33 18.15 -7.81 0.89
C GLN A 33 18.01 -6.32 1.22
N LEU A 34 16.78 -5.82 1.43
CA LEU A 34 16.57 -4.41 1.77
C LEU A 34 17.30 -4.02 3.09
N ARG A 35 17.30 -4.90 4.09
CA ARG A 35 18.02 -4.64 5.35
C ARG A 35 19.52 -4.62 5.18
N GLU A 36 20.06 -5.49 4.34
CA GLU A 36 21.50 -5.55 4.01
C GLU A 36 21.91 -4.30 3.24
N ASP A 37 21.14 -3.93 2.21
CA ASP A 37 21.35 -2.71 1.42
C ASP A 37 21.39 -1.46 2.30
N ARG A 38 20.47 -1.34 3.27
CA ARG A 38 20.44 -0.23 4.23
C ARG A 38 21.66 -0.19 5.13
N ARG A 39 22.20 -1.36 5.51
CA ARG A 39 23.43 -1.45 6.32
C ARG A 39 24.67 -1.05 5.54
N GLU A 40 24.73 -1.41 4.27
CA GLU A 40 25.90 -1.16 3.40
C GLU A 40 25.92 0.26 2.85
N ARG A 41 24.77 0.76 2.37
CA ARG A 41 24.68 2.02 1.61
C ARG A 41 23.98 3.14 2.37
N GLY A 42 23.45 2.85 3.56
CA GLY A 42 22.62 3.75 4.34
C GLY A 42 21.15 3.76 3.89
N PRO A 43 20.23 4.13 4.79
CA PRO A 43 18.79 4.02 4.54
C PRO A 43 18.30 4.88 3.38
N HIS A 44 18.81 6.11 3.24
CA HIS A 44 18.39 7.03 2.18
C HIS A 44 18.65 6.47 0.77
N VAL A 45 19.86 5.94 0.54
CA VAL A 45 20.26 5.41 -0.77
C VAL A 45 19.59 4.08 -1.05
N ALA A 46 19.53 3.20 -0.05
CA ALA A 46 18.89 1.90 -0.18
C ALA A 46 17.38 2.03 -0.47
N ASP A 47 16.68 2.89 0.26
CA ASP A 47 15.23 3.08 0.09
C ASP A 47 14.91 3.72 -1.25
N ALA A 48 15.69 4.72 -1.68
CA ALA A 48 15.53 5.31 -3.01
C ALA A 48 15.71 4.25 -4.11
N ALA A 49 16.78 3.45 -4.05
CA ALA A 49 17.02 2.39 -5.04
C ALA A 49 15.94 1.30 -4.99
N TRP A 50 15.43 0.95 -3.81
CA TRP A 50 14.42 -0.09 -3.62
C TRP A 50 13.09 0.25 -4.29
N VAL A 51 12.66 1.51 -4.20
CA VAL A 51 11.33 1.94 -4.64
C VAL A 51 11.29 2.57 -6.03
N ASP A 52 12.44 2.76 -6.68
CA ASP A 52 12.54 3.47 -7.96
C ASP A 52 11.64 2.86 -9.05
N GLU A 53 11.88 1.60 -9.42
CA GLU A 53 11.05 0.86 -10.39
C GLU A 53 9.64 0.57 -9.84
N PRO A 54 9.45 0.12 -8.58
CA PRO A 54 8.11 -0.10 -8.06
C PRO A 54 7.21 1.15 -8.05
N PHE A 55 7.78 2.35 -7.91
CA PHE A 55 7.01 3.61 -8.01
C PHE A 55 6.66 3.96 -9.45
N ASP A 56 7.51 3.66 -10.43
CA ASP A 56 7.15 3.81 -11.85
C ASP A 56 5.94 2.93 -12.19
N ASP A 57 6.00 1.65 -11.83
CA ASP A 57 4.91 0.71 -12.09
C ASP A 57 3.63 1.11 -11.35
N TRP A 58 3.75 1.58 -10.10
CA TRP A 58 2.62 2.05 -9.31
C TRP A 58 1.94 3.27 -9.96
N LEU A 59 2.72 4.26 -10.39
CA LEU A 59 2.18 5.46 -11.04
C LEU A 59 1.58 5.14 -12.41
N ALA A 60 2.23 4.28 -13.19
CA ALA A 60 1.69 3.83 -14.48
C ALA A 60 0.39 3.03 -14.30
N MET A 61 0.26 2.26 -13.22
CA MET A 61 -1.00 1.61 -12.87
C MET A 61 -2.09 2.62 -12.52
N LEU A 62 -1.78 3.62 -11.68
CA LEU A 62 -2.77 4.60 -11.23
C LEU A 62 -3.28 5.52 -12.35
N TYR A 63 -2.40 5.93 -13.27
CA TYR A 63 -2.69 7.01 -14.23
C TYR A 63 -2.76 6.56 -15.68
N GLU A 64 -2.14 5.43 -16.02
CA GLU A 64 -2.15 4.90 -17.39
C GLU A 64 -2.95 3.58 -17.48
N GLY A 65 -3.47 3.07 -16.36
CA GLY A 65 -4.24 1.82 -16.32
C GLY A 65 -3.43 0.57 -16.63
N LYS A 66 -2.10 0.64 -16.51
CA LYS A 66 -1.23 -0.53 -16.72
C LYS A 66 -1.36 -1.53 -15.55
N PRO A 67 -1.20 -2.84 -15.78
CA PRO A 67 -1.14 -3.80 -14.69
C PRO A 67 0.10 -3.55 -13.81
N LEU A 68 -0.09 -3.58 -12.49
CA LEU A 68 1.04 -3.53 -11.55
C LEU A 68 1.79 -4.87 -11.58
N ALA A 69 3.09 -4.84 -11.87
CA ALA A 69 3.90 -6.04 -11.94
C ALA A 69 3.94 -6.77 -10.59
N ARG A 70 3.93 -8.11 -10.60
CA ARG A 70 4.01 -8.93 -9.37
C ARG A 70 5.28 -8.63 -8.58
N THR A 71 6.40 -8.43 -9.24
CA THR A 71 7.68 -8.08 -8.62
C THR A 71 7.55 -6.78 -7.83
N SER A 72 6.95 -5.75 -8.43
CA SER A 72 6.66 -4.45 -7.80
C SER A 72 5.66 -4.57 -6.66
N MET A 73 4.62 -5.41 -6.78
CA MET A 73 3.72 -5.71 -5.64
C MET A 73 4.48 -6.27 -4.43
N LEU A 74 5.36 -7.25 -4.64
CA LEU A 74 6.13 -7.86 -3.56
C LEU A 74 7.15 -6.86 -2.98
N ALA A 75 7.82 -6.08 -3.82
CA ALA A 75 8.78 -5.07 -3.38
C ALA A 75 8.11 -3.96 -2.56
N LEU A 76 6.94 -3.48 -2.98
CA LEU A 76 6.15 -2.50 -2.23
C LEU A 76 5.66 -3.05 -0.90
N ALA A 77 5.14 -4.28 -0.87
CA ALA A 77 4.72 -4.91 0.38
C ALA A 77 5.87 -5.05 1.39
N VAL A 78 7.06 -5.46 0.93
CA VAL A 78 8.27 -5.51 1.76
C VAL A 78 8.72 -4.11 2.19
N GLY A 79 8.68 -3.14 1.27
CA GLY A 79 9.07 -1.77 1.55
C GLY A 79 8.21 -1.16 2.66
N MET A 80 6.89 -1.29 2.55
CA MET A 80 5.95 -0.77 3.55
C MET A 80 6.04 -1.48 4.91
N ASP A 81 6.31 -2.79 4.92
CA ASP A 81 6.55 -3.56 6.15
C ASP A 81 7.79 -3.06 6.91
N GLN A 82 8.82 -2.59 6.20
CA GLN A 82 10.06 -2.11 6.82
C GLN A 82 10.16 -0.59 6.96
N THR A 83 9.32 0.18 6.27
CA THR A 83 9.28 1.64 6.37
C THR A 83 7.90 2.18 6.02
N LEU A 84 7.26 2.83 6.99
CA LEU A 84 5.97 3.47 6.78
C LEU A 84 6.05 4.64 5.80
N ALA A 85 7.25 5.17 5.54
CA ALA A 85 7.44 6.24 4.56
C ALA A 85 7.04 5.81 3.12
N VAL A 86 7.24 4.54 2.78
CA VAL A 86 6.79 3.98 1.49
C VAL A 86 5.27 3.91 1.44
N ARG A 87 4.62 3.51 2.53
CA ARG A 87 3.16 3.51 2.65
C ARG A 87 2.60 4.92 2.48
N ASP A 88 3.21 5.88 3.14
CA ASP A 88 2.75 7.27 3.11
C ASP A 88 2.94 7.89 1.71
N ALA A 89 4.02 7.53 1.00
CA ALA A 89 4.21 7.92 -0.40
C ALA A 89 3.09 7.38 -1.31
N LEU A 90 2.69 6.12 -1.12
CA LEU A 90 1.57 5.51 -1.85
C LEU A 90 0.26 6.25 -1.55
N ILE A 91 -0.04 6.53 -0.28
CA ILE A 91 -1.25 7.27 0.12
C ILE A 91 -1.28 8.64 -0.57
N VAL A 92 -0.20 9.40 -0.51
CA VAL A 92 -0.15 10.74 -1.12
C VAL A 92 -0.30 10.69 -2.64
N SER A 93 0.22 9.66 -3.31
CA SER A 93 0.00 9.50 -4.74
C SER A 93 -1.47 9.27 -5.13
N ILE A 94 -2.29 8.76 -4.19
CA ILE A 94 -3.72 8.53 -4.39
C ILE A 94 -4.52 9.79 -4.06
N VAL A 95 -4.23 10.43 -2.91
CA VAL A 95 -5.08 11.51 -2.36
C VAL A 95 -4.54 12.92 -2.58
N GLY A 96 -3.24 13.09 -2.83
CA GLY A 96 -2.55 14.38 -2.90
C GLY A 96 -2.65 15.09 -4.25
N GLY A 97 -3.57 14.68 -5.12
CA GLY A 97 -3.73 15.24 -6.47
C GLY A 97 -2.50 15.07 -7.37
N ALA A 98 -2.41 15.88 -8.43
CA ALA A 98 -1.32 15.82 -9.40
C ALA A 98 0.07 16.07 -8.76
N ASP A 99 0.12 16.92 -7.74
CA ASP A 99 1.35 17.22 -7.02
C ASP A 99 1.86 16.06 -6.17
N GLY A 100 0.94 15.33 -5.54
CA GLY A 100 1.27 14.12 -4.78
C GLY A 100 1.72 12.94 -5.65
N ALA A 101 1.35 12.94 -6.93
CA ALA A 101 1.63 11.86 -7.87
C ALA A 101 2.96 12.01 -8.65
N ARG A 102 3.72 13.07 -8.40
CA ARG A 102 5.03 13.26 -9.06
C ARG A 102 6.05 12.29 -8.49
N LYS A 103 6.67 11.43 -9.33
CA LYS A 103 7.69 10.44 -8.90
C LYS A 103 8.71 11.01 -7.92
N ALA A 104 9.29 12.17 -8.24
CA ALA A 104 10.28 12.83 -7.37
C ALA A 104 9.75 13.12 -5.94
N VAL A 105 8.46 13.42 -5.79
CA VAL A 105 7.81 13.62 -4.48
C VAL A 105 7.68 12.30 -3.73
N LEU A 106 7.26 11.23 -4.39
CA LEU A 106 7.20 9.90 -3.77
C LEU A 106 8.60 9.45 -3.31
N MET A 107 9.62 9.65 -4.15
CA MET A 107 11.01 9.34 -3.84
C MET A 107 11.52 10.13 -2.64
N ASP A 108 11.19 11.43 -2.54
CA ASP A 108 11.53 12.24 -1.37
C ASP A 108 10.89 11.70 -0.09
N PHE A 109 9.61 11.31 -0.13
CA PHE A 109 8.93 10.73 1.02
C PHE A 109 9.56 9.41 1.45
N ALA A 110 9.78 8.48 0.51
CA ALA A 110 10.32 7.17 0.84
C ALA A 110 11.77 7.24 1.34
N SER A 111 12.61 8.05 0.70
CA SER A 111 14.05 8.06 0.97
C SER A 111 14.46 9.05 2.05
N ARG A 112 13.77 10.17 2.23
CA ARG A 112 14.15 11.25 3.16
C ARG A 112 12.96 11.74 4.01
N PRO A 113 12.21 10.83 4.67
CA PRO A 113 10.93 11.16 5.32
C PRO A 113 11.03 12.18 6.47
N HIS A 114 12.22 12.35 7.06
CA HIS A 114 12.45 13.23 8.21
C HIS A 114 13.09 14.58 7.82
N ALA A 115 13.36 14.82 6.55
CA ALA A 115 13.87 16.11 6.11
C ALA A 115 12.76 17.18 6.32
N PRO A 116 13.05 18.33 6.97
CA PRO A 116 12.01 19.30 7.34
C PRO A 116 11.14 19.76 6.17
N GLU A 117 11.73 19.97 5.00
CA GLU A 117 11.05 20.36 3.77
C GLU A 117 10.12 19.27 3.23
N VAL A 118 10.47 18.00 3.42
CA VAL A 118 9.70 16.83 3.03
C VAL A 118 8.52 16.66 3.99
N CYS A 119 8.73 16.75 5.31
CA CYS A 119 7.64 16.74 6.29
C CYS A 119 6.64 17.88 6.05
N ALA A 120 7.14 19.10 5.81
CA ALA A 120 6.30 20.25 5.53
C ALA A 120 5.49 20.07 4.23
N ARG A 121 6.08 19.45 3.20
CA ARG A 121 5.38 19.13 1.95
C ARG A 121 4.28 18.10 2.17
N MET A 122 4.55 17.02 2.90
CA MET A 122 3.56 16.00 3.28
C MET A 122 2.34 16.63 3.97
N GLY A 123 2.59 17.42 5.02
CA GLY A 123 1.53 18.11 5.76
C GLY A 123 0.70 19.04 4.87
N ARG A 124 1.33 19.81 3.98
CA ARG A 124 0.63 20.69 3.03
C ARG A 124 -0.25 19.91 2.06
N LEU A 125 0.26 18.84 1.44
CA LEU A 125 -0.50 18.04 0.47
C LEU A 125 -1.73 17.39 1.10
N LEU A 126 -1.56 16.76 2.28
CA LEU A 126 -2.67 16.12 2.98
C LEU A 126 -3.69 17.14 3.49
N THR A 127 -3.24 18.28 4.02
CA THR A 127 -4.14 19.35 4.48
C THR A 127 -4.94 19.91 3.32
N ALA A 128 -4.27 20.27 2.22
CA ALA A 128 -4.93 20.80 1.03
C ALA A 128 -5.97 19.82 0.50
N ALA A 129 -5.63 18.54 0.34
CA ALA A 129 -6.56 17.52 -0.10
C ALA A 129 -7.75 17.37 0.87
N PHE A 130 -7.51 17.39 2.18
CA PHE A 130 -8.56 17.20 3.19
C PHE A 130 -9.55 18.38 3.28
N THR A 131 -9.08 19.59 2.99
CA THR A 131 -9.87 20.83 3.10
C THR A 131 -10.43 21.35 1.78
N ASP A 132 -10.11 20.71 0.65
CA ASP A 132 -10.61 21.13 -0.65
C ASP A 132 -12.08 20.72 -0.83
N GLU A 133 -12.97 21.73 -0.89
CA GLU A 133 -14.41 21.56 -1.12
C GLU A 133 -14.73 21.01 -2.52
N HIS A 134 -13.87 21.25 -3.50
CA HIS A 134 -14.05 20.85 -4.89
C HIS A 134 -13.17 19.66 -5.28
N GLY A 135 -12.28 19.22 -4.38
CA GLY A 135 -11.16 18.32 -4.64
C GLY A 135 -11.44 16.84 -4.43
N GLY A 136 -12.70 16.42 -4.57
CA GLY A 136 -13.09 15.00 -4.45
C GLY A 136 -12.13 14.09 -5.21
N LEU A 137 -11.89 12.87 -4.70
CA LEU A 137 -10.94 11.98 -5.35
C LEU A 137 -11.44 11.53 -6.71
N ASP A 138 -10.50 11.36 -7.63
CA ASP A 138 -10.74 10.62 -8.84
C ASP A 138 -11.12 9.17 -8.48
N GLU A 139 -12.38 8.82 -8.70
CA GLU A 139 -12.90 7.51 -8.35
C GLU A 139 -12.22 6.38 -9.15
N ALA A 140 -11.85 6.62 -10.41
CA ALA A 140 -11.17 5.61 -11.23
C ALA A 140 -9.78 5.32 -10.66
N ARG A 141 -9.03 6.36 -10.28
CA ARG A 141 -7.75 6.23 -9.59
C ARG A 141 -7.90 5.48 -8.26
N CYS A 142 -8.92 5.80 -7.47
CA CYS A 142 -9.16 5.10 -6.21
C CYS A 142 -9.52 3.62 -6.42
N ARG A 143 -10.37 3.31 -7.39
CA ARG A 143 -10.71 1.93 -7.75
C ARG A 143 -9.47 1.15 -8.23
N ALA A 144 -8.61 1.77 -9.04
CA ALA A 144 -7.36 1.17 -9.48
C ALA A 144 -6.42 0.88 -8.29
N ALA A 145 -6.24 1.85 -7.39
CA ALA A 145 -5.44 1.70 -6.19
C ALA A 145 -5.96 0.56 -5.29
N VAL A 146 -7.26 0.56 -4.98
CA VAL A 146 -7.89 -0.47 -4.13
C VAL A 146 -7.79 -1.85 -4.79
N GLY A 147 -8.02 -1.96 -6.10
CA GLY A 147 -7.86 -3.21 -6.84
C GLY A 147 -6.42 -3.76 -6.75
N ALA A 148 -5.42 -2.92 -7.01
CA ALA A 148 -4.02 -3.32 -6.93
C ALA A 148 -3.59 -3.71 -5.51
N LEU A 149 -4.06 -3.00 -4.48
CA LEU A 149 -3.78 -3.33 -3.09
C LEU A 149 -4.46 -4.63 -2.65
N LYS A 150 -5.67 -4.91 -3.14
CA LYS A 150 -6.37 -6.18 -2.92
C LYS A 150 -5.63 -7.34 -3.56
N ASP A 151 -5.17 -7.18 -4.80
CA ASP A 151 -4.34 -8.18 -5.48
C ASP A 151 -3.03 -8.43 -4.74
N MET A 152 -2.38 -7.36 -4.26
CA MET A 152 -1.16 -7.44 -3.44
C MET A 152 -1.42 -8.22 -2.13
N ALA A 153 -2.47 -7.85 -1.37
CA ALA A 153 -2.85 -8.53 -0.14
C ALA A 153 -3.19 -10.02 -0.35
N GLY A 154 -3.82 -10.35 -1.48
CA GLY A 154 -4.19 -11.72 -1.84
C GLY A 154 -3.01 -12.64 -2.15
N ILE A 155 -1.84 -12.09 -2.49
CA ILE A 155 -0.67 -12.90 -2.86
C ILE A 155 0.40 -12.94 -1.77
N VAL A 156 0.52 -11.91 -0.92
CA VAL A 156 1.57 -11.85 0.10
C VAL A 156 1.21 -12.68 1.35
N PRO A 157 2.21 -13.16 2.11
CA PRO A 157 1.98 -13.80 3.41
C PRO A 157 1.29 -12.84 4.38
N GLU A 158 0.54 -13.39 5.34
CA GLU A 158 -0.35 -12.65 6.25
C GLU A 158 0.29 -11.39 6.87
N ARG A 159 1.49 -11.50 7.45
CA ARG A 159 2.18 -10.35 8.07
C ARG A 159 2.37 -9.14 7.14
N TYR A 160 2.51 -9.37 5.84
CA TYR A 160 2.74 -8.33 4.83
C TYR A 160 1.45 -7.71 4.32
N ARG A 161 0.28 -8.20 4.73
CA ARG A 161 -1.03 -7.67 4.32
C ARG A 161 -1.42 -6.42 5.09
N VAL A 162 -0.85 -6.20 6.28
CA VAL A 162 -1.22 -5.09 7.18
C VAL A 162 -1.23 -3.75 6.44
N GLN A 163 -0.14 -3.39 5.76
CA GLN A 163 -0.03 -2.08 5.12
C GLN A 163 -0.95 -1.94 3.89
N PRO A 164 -1.03 -2.92 2.97
CA PRO A 164 -2.04 -2.89 1.90
C PRO A 164 -3.49 -2.75 2.39
N LEU A 165 -3.88 -3.53 3.40
CA LEU A 165 -5.21 -3.45 4.03
C LEU A 165 -5.46 -2.05 4.60
N THR A 166 -4.47 -1.49 5.28
CA THR A 166 -4.59 -0.19 5.91
C THR A 166 -4.67 0.96 4.90
N ILE A 167 -3.97 0.88 3.77
CA ILE A 167 -4.12 1.86 2.68
C ILE A 167 -5.52 1.76 2.07
N MET A 168 -6.04 0.55 1.83
CA MET A 168 -7.42 0.37 1.34
C MET A 168 -8.43 1.00 2.31
N ALA A 169 -8.30 0.72 3.61
CA ALA A 169 -9.15 1.32 4.64
C ALA A 169 -9.09 2.86 4.60
N TYR A 170 -7.89 3.43 4.50
CA TYR A 170 -7.70 4.88 4.45
C TYR A 170 -8.34 5.51 3.21
N VAL A 171 -8.17 4.92 2.03
CA VAL A 171 -8.76 5.41 0.78
C VAL A 171 -10.29 5.30 0.82
N LEU A 172 -10.83 4.18 1.30
CA LEU A 172 -12.28 3.99 1.42
C LEU A 172 -12.90 4.96 2.43
N TRP A 173 -12.22 5.22 3.55
CA TRP A 173 -12.65 6.25 4.49
C TRP A 173 -12.68 7.64 3.84
N TRP A 174 -11.65 7.95 3.04
CA TRP A 174 -11.60 9.21 2.28
C TRP A 174 -12.77 9.35 1.30
N LEU A 175 -13.32 8.23 0.81
CA LEU A 175 -14.50 8.16 -0.07
C LEU A 175 -15.84 8.04 0.68
N GLY A 176 -15.84 8.08 2.02
CA GLY A 176 -17.05 7.95 2.83
C GLY A 176 -17.68 6.55 2.77
N LYS A 177 -16.87 5.51 2.53
CA LYS A 177 -17.32 4.12 2.36
C LYS A 177 -17.18 3.35 3.67
N ASP A 178 -18.27 2.73 4.11
CA ASP A 178 -18.31 1.95 5.36
C ASP A 178 -17.42 0.70 5.31
N GLU A 179 -17.15 0.19 4.10
CA GLU A 179 -16.22 -0.91 3.83
C GLU A 179 -14.80 -0.63 4.37
N ALA A 180 -14.44 0.63 4.63
CA ALA A 180 -13.20 1.00 5.29
C ALA A 180 -13.01 0.30 6.66
N VAL A 181 -14.12 0.06 7.38
CA VAL A 181 -14.10 -0.61 8.70
C VAL A 181 -13.59 -2.03 8.60
N GLU A 182 -14.02 -2.78 7.58
CA GLU A 182 -13.65 -4.19 7.40
C GLU A 182 -12.13 -4.33 7.23
N TYR A 183 -11.55 -3.55 6.31
CA TYR A 183 -10.11 -3.58 6.06
C TYR A 183 -9.28 -3.07 7.25
N ALA A 184 -9.76 -2.06 7.98
CA ALA A 184 -9.07 -1.58 9.18
C ALA A 184 -9.08 -2.62 10.31
N LEU A 185 -10.20 -3.31 10.53
CA LEU A 185 -10.29 -4.39 11.51
C LEU A 185 -9.43 -5.59 11.11
N GLU A 186 -9.42 -5.97 9.83
CA GLU A 186 -8.54 -7.05 9.34
C GLU A 186 -7.07 -6.71 9.55
N ALA A 187 -6.65 -5.47 9.26
CA ALA A 187 -5.29 -5.02 9.52
C ALA A 187 -4.93 -5.10 11.02
N LEU A 188 -5.84 -4.70 11.92
CA LEU A 188 -5.64 -4.76 13.37
C LEU A 188 -5.67 -6.18 13.93
N ALA A 189 -6.38 -7.11 13.29
CA ALA A 189 -6.37 -8.51 13.67
C ALA A 189 -5.00 -9.16 13.41
N ILE A 190 -4.27 -8.68 12.38
CA ILE A 190 -2.91 -9.13 12.07
C ILE A 190 -1.87 -8.38 12.92
N ASP A 191 -2.03 -7.06 13.08
CA ASP A 191 -1.17 -6.21 13.90
C ASP A 191 -2.00 -5.17 14.68
N GLU A 192 -2.23 -5.45 15.97
CA GLU A 192 -2.98 -4.60 16.89
C GLU A 192 -2.37 -3.19 17.06
N ARG A 193 -1.10 -3.01 16.66
CA ARG A 193 -0.36 -1.75 16.78
C ARG A 193 -0.40 -0.92 15.49
N CYS A 194 -1.13 -1.37 14.46
CA CYS A 194 -1.27 -0.62 13.22
C CYS A 194 -1.99 0.73 13.46
N SER A 195 -1.21 1.79 13.63
CA SER A 195 -1.70 3.11 14.03
C SER A 195 -2.66 3.72 13.01
N LEU A 196 -2.40 3.54 11.71
CA LEU A 196 -3.24 4.12 10.66
C LEU A 196 -4.62 3.44 10.61
N ALA A 197 -4.72 2.14 10.85
CA ALA A 197 -6.01 1.45 10.95
C ALA A 197 -6.82 1.96 12.16
N ALA A 198 -6.17 2.13 13.31
CA ALA A 198 -6.79 2.73 14.49
C ALA A 198 -7.25 4.19 14.26
N ILE A 199 -6.47 4.98 13.50
CA ILE A 199 -6.82 6.34 13.10
C ILE A 199 -8.08 6.33 12.23
N VAL A 200 -8.16 5.47 11.22
CA VAL A 200 -9.32 5.35 10.32
C VAL A 200 -10.59 5.03 11.13
N LEU A 201 -10.58 3.99 11.96
CA LEU A 201 -11.72 3.65 12.81
C LEU A 201 -12.08 4.78 13.77
N GLY A 202 -11.06 5.45 14.32
CA GLY A 202 -11.22 6.59 15.21
C GLY A 202 -11.87 7.79 14.53
N ALA A 203 -11.53 8.07 13.26
CA ALA A 203 -12.09 9.15 12.48
C ALA A 203 -13.56 8.86 12.12
N MET A 204 -13.85 7.65 11.62
CA MET A 204 -15.21 7.22 11.28
C MET A 204 -16.16 7.30 12.47
N ARG A 205 -15.75 6.75 13.63
CA ARG A 205 -16.55 6.80 14.87
C ARG A 205 -16.89 8.22 15.32
N ARG A 206 -16.05 9.20 14.97
CA ARG A 206 -16.22 10.61 15.32
C ARG A 206 -16.87 11.44 14.22
N GLY A 207 -17.22 10.82 13.08
CA GLY A 207 -17.76 11.53 11.92
C GLY A 207 -16.76 12.49 11.27
N ILE A 208 -15.45 12.23 11.41
CA ILE A 208 -14.41 13.06 10.81
C ILE A 208 -14.15 12.57 9.38
N TYR A 209 -14.47 13.42 8.41
CA TYR A 209 -14.28 13.18 6.98
C TYR A 209 -13.69 14.41 6.29
N PRO A 210 -13.05 14.24 5.11
CA PRO A 210 -12.71 15.32 4.19
C PRO A 210 -13.88 16.27 3.97
N VAL A 211 -13.59 17.56 3.73
CA VAL A 211 -14.62 18.61 3.65
C VAL A 211 -15.63 18.36 2.52
N TRP A 212 -15.18 17.80 1.39
CA TRP A 212 -16.06 17.51 0.24
C TRP A 212 -17.12 16.42 0.48
N LEU A 213 -17.04 15.68 1.60
CA LEU A 213 -18.06 14.71 2.02
C LEU A 213 -19.11 15.31 2.98
N ARG A 214 -19.03 16.61 3.28
CA ARG A 214 -19.94 17.30 4.19
C ARG A 214 -21.12 17.94 3.48
#